data_AF-A0A968SEX7-F1
#
_entry.id   AF-A0A968SEX7-F1
#
_cell.length_a   1.000
_cell.length_b   1.000
_cell.length_c   1.000
_cell.angle_alpha   90.00
_cell.angle_beta   90.00
_cell.angle_gamma   90.00
#
_symmetry.space_group_name_H-M   'P 1'
#
loop_
_entity.id
_entity.type
_entity.pdbx_description
1 polymer ?
#
loop_
_entity_poly.entity_id
_entity_poly.type
_entity_poly.pdbx_seq_one_letter_code
_entity_poly.pdbx_strand_id
1 'polypeptide(L)'
;MANTLITWEQGSPNPDNAQNFATISQWWAGMQGKEIAWKQRVLTGVVQELDWEPARFDEKFTIYTPQVRGITLYWRREDKPEAIEKNSTAAKLELDTQQQQLYIYPQSQKELVIRVGIPEIIYQQYTINNPQMALGGGGDQYTLLLRDAKQQMEIKVILDRANLQLLQTKLAQS
;
A
#
# COMPACT_ATOMS: atom_id res chain seq x y z
N MET A 1 3.81 -16.12 8.96
CA MET A 1 3.50 -14.82 8.31
C MET A 1 4.36 -14.76 7.06
N ALA A 2 3.75 -14.79 5.87
CA ALA A 2 4.52 -14.76 4.62
C ALA A 2 5.17 -13.38 4.48
N ASN A 3 6.46 -13.34 4.15
CA ASN A 3 7.17 -12.09 3.91
C ASN A 3 6.66 -11.49 2.58
N THR A 4 5.89 -10.41 2.65
CA THR A 4 5.28 -9.75 1.48
C THR A 4 6.21 -8.74 0.80
N LEU A 5 7.40 -8.53 1.38
CA LEU A 5 8.41 -7.59 0.92
C LEU A 5 9.42 -8.27 -0.01
N ILE A 6 9.44 -7.82 -1.27
CA ILE A 6 10.43 -8.21 -2.27
C ILE A 6 11.54 -7.17 -2.27
N THR A 7 12.77 -7.58 -1.94
CA THR A 7 13.91 -6.67 -1.81
C THR A 7 14.92 -6.89 -2.93
N TRP A 8 15.31 -5.81 -3.58
CA TRP A 8 16.49 -5.75 -4.43
C TRP A 8 17.51 -4.77 -3.85
N GLU A 9 18.79 -5.13 -3.87
CA GLU A 9 19.88 -4.27 -3.42
C GLU A 9 21.11 -4.40 -4.32
N GLN A 10 21.74 -3.28 -4.64
CA GLN A 10 22.93 -3.24 -5.47
C GLN A 10 24.10 -3.97 -4.80
N GLY A 11 24.70 -4.94 -5.51
CA GLY A 11 25.82 -5.71 -4.98
C GLY A 11 25.44 -6.78 -3.95
N SER A 12 24.15 -7.04 -3.73
CA SER A 12 23.70 -8.09 -2.82
C SER A 12 24.12 -9.48 -3.32
N PRO A 13 24.60 -10.38 -2.43
CA PRO A 13 24.92 -11.76 -2.76
C PRO A 13 23.68 -12.67 -2.82
N ASN A 14 22.47 -12.12 -2.57
CA ASN A 14 21.24 -12.90 -2.59
C ASN A 14 21.00 -13.50 -4.00
N PRO A 15 20.86 -14.83 -4.16
CA PRO A 15 20.62 -15.45 -5.46
C PRO A 15 19.32 -14.97 -6.12
N ASP A 16 18.31 -14.59 -5.32
CA ASP A 16 17.02 -14.12 -5.83
C ASP A 16 17.05 -12.63 -6.23
N ASN A 17 18.16 -11.92 -6.00
CA ASN A 17 18.25 -10.48 -6.21
C ASN A 17 17.91 -10.09 -7.66
N ALA A 18 18.39 -10.84 -8.65
CA ALA A 18 18.07 -10.60 -10.05
C ALA A 18 16.58 -10.79 -10.36
N GLN A 19 15.96 -11.82 -9.79
CA GLN A 19 14.53 -12.08 -9.96
C GLN A 19 13.68 -11.01 -9.25
N ASN A 20 14.08 -10.60 -8.05
CA ASN A 20 13.44 -9.53 -7.30
C ASN A 20 13.47 -8.21 -8.09
N PHE A 21 14.62 -7.89 -8.69
CA PHE A 21 14.74 -6.72 -9.55
C PHE A 21 13.79 -6.77 -10.75
N ALA A 22 13.69 -7.92 -11.41
CA ALA A 22 12.78 -8.11 -12.54
C ALA A 22 11.32 -7.91 -12.11
N THR A 23 10.92 -8.50 -10.98
CA THR A 23 9.57 -8.33 -10.42
C THR A 23 9.26 -6.87 -10.09
N ILE A 24 10.18 -6.17 -9.42
CA ILE A 24 10.04 -4.75 -9.08
C ILE A 24 9.98 -3.88 -10.34
N SER A 25 10.81 -4.18 -11.34
CA SER A 25 10.82 -3.46 -12.62
C SER A 25 9.51 -3.62 -13.39
N GLN A 26 8.96 -4.84 -13.39
CA GLN A 26 7.64 -5.11 -13.99
C GLN A 26 6.53 -4.38 -13.23
N TRP A 27 6.59 -4.38 -11.90
CA TRP A 27 5.64 -3.64 -11.08
C TRP A 27 5.68 -2.14 -11.39
N TRP A 28 6.89 -1.56 -11.47
CA TRP A 28 7.09 -0.15 -11.83
C TRP A 28 6.51 0.19 -13.19
N ALA A 29 6.82 -0.61 -14.22
CA ALA A 29 6.24 -0.44 -15.56
C ALA A 29 4.71 -0.54 -15.56
N GLY A 30 4.15 -1.42 -14.71
CA GLY A 30 2.71 -1.57 -14.50
C GLY A 30 2.01 -0.38 -13.84
N MET A 31 2.76 0.65 -13.41
CA MET A 31 2.19 1.90 -12.89
C MET A 31 1.73 2.86 -13.99
N GLN A 32 2.03 2.57 -15.27
CA GLN A 32 1.64 3.41 -16.41
C GLN A 32 0.17 3.87 -16.33
N GLY A 33 -0.04 5.18 -16.35
CA GLY A 33 -1.35 5.81 -16.36
C GLY A 33 -2.11 5.74 -15.04
N LYS A 34 -1.49 5.28 -13.94
CA LYS A 34 -2.12 5.26 -12.61
C LYS A 34 -1.81 6.54 -11.84
N GLU A 35 -2.80 7.04 -11.10
CA GLU A 35 -2.54 8.01 -10.05
C GLU A 35 -1.73 7.34 -8.93
N ILE A 36 -0.68 8.01 -8.47
CA ILE A 36 0.21 7.54 -7.42
C ILE A 36 0.30 8.57 -6.29
N ALA A 37 0.46 8.07 -5.07
CA ALA A 37 0.96 8.84 -3.94
C ALA A 37 2.48 8.71 -3.89
N TRP A 38 3.16 9.85 -3.97
CA TRP A 38 4.62 9.96 -3.88
C TRP A 38 4.97 10.62 -2.56
N LYS A 39 5.65 9.91 -1.67
CA LYS A 39 6.05 10.42 -0.35
C LYS A 39 7.55 10.34 -0.16
N GLN A 40 8.13 11.29 0.55
CA GLN A 40 9.57 11.36 0.79
C GLN A 40 9.86 11.56 2.28
N ARG A 41 10.72 10.74 2.87
CA ARG A 41 11.12 10.85 4.29
C ARG A 41 12.62 10.74 4.46
N VAL A 42 13.13 11.45 5.46
CA VAL A 42 14.52 11.26 5.92
C VAL A 42 14.58 9.97 6.73
N LEU A 43 15.50 9.09 6.38
CA LEU A 43 15.74 7.81 7.03
C LEU A 43 16.54 8.05 8.32
N THR A 44 15.83 8.15 9.44
CA THR A 44 16.43 8.28 10.78
C THR A 44 16.62 6.95 11.50
N GLY A 45 16.22 5.84 10.87
CA GLY A 45 16.17 4.49 11.46
C GLY A 45 15.77 3.46 10.41
N VAL A 46 14.86 2.54 10.76
CA VAL A 46 14.29 1.59 9.78
C VAL A 46 13.03 2.16 9.12
N VAL A 47 12.75 1.75 7.88
CA VAL A 47 11.64 2.30 7.08
C VAL A 47 10.26 2.08 7.73
N GLN A 48 10.12 1.01 8.51
CA GLN A 48 8.89 0.64 9.21
C GLN A 48 8.54 1.60 10.35
N GLU A 49 9.53 2.33 10.88
CA GLU A 49 9.36 3.29 11.98
C GLU A 49 9.10 4.72 11.47
N LEU A 50 9.19 4.95 10.17
CA LEU A 50 8.97 6.28 9.59
C LEU A 50 7.49 6.66 9.64
N ASP A 51 7.23 7.88 10.07
CA ASP A 51 5.90 8.46 9.99
C ASP A 51 5.56 8.85 8.55
N TRP A 52 4.54 8.19 8.00
CA TRP A 52 4.05 8.42 6.66
C TRP A 52 2.79 9.30 6.61
N GLU A 53 2.43 9.97 7.71
CA GLU A 53 1.38 10.99 7.72
C GLU A 53 1.69 12.12 6.72
N PRO A 54 0.66 12.78 6.13
CA PRO A 54 0.85 13.78 5.09
C PRO A 54 1.91 14.83 5.45
N ALA A 55 2.91 15.01 4.58
CA ALA A 55 3.98 15.99 4.77
C ALA A 55 4.15 16.92 3.55
N ARG A 56 4.93 18.00 3.73
CA ARG A 56 5.09 19.08 2.73
C ARG A 56 5.55 18.61 1.33
N PHE A 57 6.30 17.51 1.24
CA PHE A 57 6.84 16.97 0.00
C PHE A 57 6.06 15.78 -0.55
N ASP A 58 4.91 15.49 0.04
CA ASP A 58 4.02 14.45 -0.46
C ASP A 58 3.24 14.99 -1.65
N GLU A 59 3.17 14.20 -2.72
CA GLU A 59 2.52 14.57 -3.96
C GLU A 59 1.57 13.47 -4.41
N LYS A 60 0.55 13.87 -5.18
CA LYS A 60 -0.28 12.95 -5.96
C LYS A 60 -0.23 13.35 -7.41
N PHE A 61 0.06 12.41 -8.29
CA PHE A 61 0.07 12.65 -9.73
C PHE A 61 -0.10 11.34 -10.51
N THR A 62 -0.49 11.45 -11.77
CA THR A 62 -0.51 10.29 -12.67
C THR A 62 0.87 10.07 -13.25
N ILE A 63 1.36 8.83 -13.16
CA ILE A 63 2.69 8.46 -13.65
C ILE A 63 2.62 7.98 -15.10
N TYR A 64 3.49 8.54 -15.94
CA TYR A 64 3.58 8.19 -17.36
C TYR A 64 4.97 7.70 -17.71
N THR A 65 5.03 6.81 -18.71
CA THR A 65 6.22 6.13 -19.21
C THR A 65 7.14 5.61 -18.11
N PRO A 66 6.63 4.92 -17.07
CA PRO A 66 7.50 4.37 -16.04
C PRO A 66 8.33 3.24 -16.64
N GLN A 67 9.65 3.38 -16.56
CA GLN A 67 10.59 2.39 -17.08
C GLN A 67 11.82 2.29 -16.19
N VAL A 68 12.48 1.15 -16.24
CA VAL A 68 13.75 0.92 -15.54
C VAL A 68 14.83 0.75 -16.60
N ARG A 69 15.91 1.55 -16.53
CA ARG A 69 17.09 1.41 -17.41
C ARG A 69 18.32 1.23 -16.53
N GLY A 70 18.93 0.05 -16.58
CA GLY A 70 19.94 -0.36 -15.58
C GLY A 70 19.28 -0.50 -14.21
N ILE A 71 19.67 0.33 -13.25
CA ILE A 71 19.08 0.41 -11.90
C ILE A 71 18.37 1.75 -11.65
N THR A 72 18.19 2.54 -12.71
CA THR A 72 17.57 3.86 -12.65
C THR A 72 16.12 3.75 -13.06
N LEU A 73 15.23 4.21 -12.17
CA LEU A 73 13.81 4.34 -12.42
C LEU A 73 13.58 5.67 -13.12
N TYR A 74 12.79 5.65 -14.19
CA TYR A 74 12.39 6.83 -14.95
C TYR A 74 10.87 6.94 -15.01
N TRP A 75 10.38 8.17 -15.09
CA TRP A 75 8.95 8.47 -15.24
C TRP A 75 8.71 9.90 -15.73
N ARG A 76 7.46 10.19 -16.10
CA ARG A 76 6.94 11.52 -16.40
C ARG A 76 5.69 11.77 -15.55
N ARG A 77 5.36 13.06 -15.39
CA ARG A 77 4.13 13.53 -14.72
C ARG A 77 3.04 13.96 -15.69
N GLU A 78 3.35 14.00 -16.98
CA GLU A 78 2.43 14.39 -18.05
C GLU A 78 2.51 13.37 -19.19
N ASP A 79 1.38 13.13 -19.86
CA ASP A 79 1.24 12.19 -20.99
C ASP A 79 1.67 12.81 -22.33
N LYS A 80 2.69 13.66 -22.29
CA LYS A 80 3.18 14.39 -23.47
C LYS A 80 4.59 13.93 -23.82
N PRO A 81 4.91 13.66 -25.09
CA PRO A 81 6.25 13.27 -25.51
C PRO A 81 7.37 14.24 -25.07
N GLU A 82 7.06 15.54 -25.06
CA GLU A 82 7.94 16.65 -24.67
C GLU A 82 8.06 16.88 -23.16
N ALA A 83 7.29 16.17 -22.34
CA ALA A 83 7.35 16.33 -20.90
C ALA A 83 8.70 15.88 -20.34
N ILE A 84 9.20 16.64 -19.35
CA ILE A 84 10.48 16.37 -18.71
C ILE A 84 10.45 15.00 -18.03
N GLU A 85 11.33 14.11 -18.47
CA GLU A 85 11.55 12.82 -17.83
C GLU A 85 12.31 13.02 -16.51
N LYS A 86 11.72 12.49 -15.43
CA LYS A 86 12.32 12.42 -14.10
C LYS A 86 12.98 11.06 -13.91
N ASN A 87 13.97 11.00 -13.02
CA ASN A 87 14.67 9.76 -12.74
C ASN A 87 15.22 9.68 -11.31
N SER A 88 15.48 8.46 -10.85
CA SER A 88 16.17 8.15 -9.61
C SER A 88 16.94 6.85 -9.73
N THR A 89 18.27 6.92 -9.58
CA THR A 89 19.14 5.73 -9.53
C THR A 89 19.06 5.12 -8.15
N ALA A 90 18.60 3.87 -8.05
CA ALA A 90 18.37 3.20 -6.77
C ALA A 90 19.61 2.45 -6.30
N ALA A 91 19.97 2.59 -5.03
CA ALA A 91 20.89 1.68 -4.34
C ALA A 91 20.16 0.45 -3.81
N LYS A 92 18.88 0.61 -3.43
CA LYS A 92 18.01 -0.44 -2.92
C LYS A 92 16.55 -0.14 -3.31
N LEU A 93 15.78 -1.20 -3.51
CA LEU A 93 14.34 -1.17 -3.77
C LEU A 93 13.66 -2.21 -2.88
N GLU A 94 12.51 -1.85 -2.31
CA GLU A 94 11.66 -2.79 -1.57
C GLU A 94 10.22 -2.64 -2.04
N LEU A 95 9.63 -3.70 -2.56
CA LEU A 95 8.24 -3.74 -2.98
C LEU A 95 7.42 -4.50 -1.96
N ASP A 96 6.52 -3.80 -1.27
CA ASP A 96 5.45 -4.41 -0.49
C ASP A 96 4.31 -4.79 -1.44
N THR A 97 4.21 -6.09 -1.72
CA THR A 97 3.20 -6.64 -2.64
C THR A 97 1.79 -6.64 -2.06
N GLN A 98 1.65 -6.55 -0.73
CA GLN A 98 0.34 -6.49 -0.09
C GLN A 98 -0.22 -5.08 -0.14
N GLN A 99 0.62 -4.09 0.17
CA GLN A 99 0.22 -2.68 0.17
C GLN A 99 0.37 -2.00 -1.20
N GLN A 100 0.90 -2.69 -2.20
CA GLN A 100 1.22 -2.13 -3.52
C GLN A 100 2.07 -0.87 -3.40
N GLN A 101 3.13 -0.95 -2.60
CA GLN A 101 4.03 0.16 -2.29
C GLN A 101 5.48 -0.20 -2.62
N LEU A 102 6.14 0.65 -3.40
CA LEU A 102 7.55 0.58 -3.68
C LEU A 102 8.31 1.64 -2.86
N TYR A 103 9.26 1.18 -2.07
CA TYR A 103 10.24 2.00 -1.38
C TYR A 103 11.52 2.07 -2.22
N ILE A 104 11.93 3.28 -2.54
CA ILE A 104 13.11 3.60 -3.35
C ILE A 104 14.12 4.28 -2.45
N TYR A 105 15.32 3.71 -2.38
CA TYR A 105 16.46 4.24 -1.65
C TYR A 105 17.47 4.79 -2.68
N PRO A 106 17.52 6.11 -2.92
CA PRO A 106 18.34 6.68 -3.97
C PRO A 106 19.83 6.57 -3.66
N GLN A 107 20.64 6.22 -4.66
CA GLN A 107 22.09 6.11 -4.51
C GLN A 107 22.75 7.46 -4.17
N SER A 108 22.21 8.57 -4.70
CA SER A 108 22.73 9.92 -4.46
C SER A 108 22.37 10.50 -3.09
N GLN A 109 21.36 9.96 -2.42
CA GLN A 109 20.82 10.49 -1.16
C GLN A 109 20.53 9.34 -0.19
N LYS A 110 21.58 8.91 0.53
CA LYS A 110 21.53 7.72 1.40
C LYS A 110 20.55 7.84 2.57
N GLU A 111 20.24 9.06 2.98
CA GLU A 111 19.32 9.36 4.07
C GLU A 111 17.90 9.61 3.55
N LEU A 112 17.60 9.43 2.26
CA LEU A 112 16.27 9.61 1.71
C LEU A 112 15.64 8.25 1.41
N VAL A 113 14.38 8.09 1.80
CA VAL A 113 13.52 7.04 1.25
C VAL A 113 12.30 7.66 0.60
N ILE A 114 11.99 7.17 -0.59
CA ILE A 114 10.82 7.58 -1.36
C ILE A 114 9.86 6.40 -1.35
N ARG A 115 8.59 6.64 -1.01
CA ARG A 115 7.53 5.65 -1.11
C ARG A 115 6.58 6.03 -2.23
N VAL A 116 6.42 5.13 -3.18
CA VAL A 116 5.47 5.24 -4.29
C VAL A 116 4.43 4.15 -4.16
N GLY A 117 3.16 4.49 -4.20
CA GLY A 117 2.07 3.51 -4.20
C GLY A 117 0.82 4.10 -4.82
N ILE A 118 -0.17 3.26 -5.07
CA ILE A 118 -1.50 3.75 -5.44
C ILE A 118 -2.08 4.47 -4.20
N PRO A 119 -2.73 5.65 -4.33
CA PRO A 119 -3.38 6.30 -3.21
C PRO A 119 -4.57 5.44 -2.77
N GLU A 120 -4.36 4.48 -1.87
CA GLU A 120 -5.42 3.58 -1.45
C GLU A 120 -6.17 4.09 -0.22
N ILE A 121 -7.50 3.91 -0.25
CA ILE A 121 -8.25 3.52 0.94
C ILE A 121 -8.22 1.99 0.94
N ILE A 122 -7.28 1.37 1.66
CA ILE A 122 -7.21 -0.10 1.76
C ILE A 122 -8.26 -0.56 2.77
N TYR A 123 -9.40 -1.07 2.30
CA TYR A 123 -10.28 -1.82 3.18
C TYR A 123 -9.76 -3.25 3.30
N GLN A 124 -9.22 -3.60 4.47
CA GLN A 124 -8.83 -4.97 4.74
C GLN A 124 -10.09 -5.84 4.87
N GLN A 125 -10.30 -6.73 3.89
CA GLN A 125 -11.46 -7.62 3.85
C GLN A 125 -11.17 -8.92 4.60
N TYR A 126 -12.04 -9.26 5.56
CA TYR A 126 -12.04 -10.52 6.28
C TYR A 126 -13.34 -11.27 5.96
N THR A 127 -13.22 -12.53 5.53
CA THR A 127 -14.40 -13.39 5.29
C THR A 127 -14.61 -14.32 6.47
N ILE A 128 -15.75 -14.17 7.16
CA ILE A 128 -16.22 -15.10 8.19
C ILE A 128 -17.44 -15.84 7.67
N ASN A 129 -17.39 -17.17 7.72
CA ASN A 129 -18.45 -18.03 7.21
C ASN A 129 -19.34 -18.46 8.37
N ASN A 130 -20.58 -17.95 8.38
CA ASN A 130 -21.59 -18.23 9.42
C ASN A 130 -21.06 -18.03 10.86
N PRO A 131 -20.63 -16.80 11.22
CA PRO A 131 -20.07 -16.53 12.54
C PRO A 131 -21.12 -16.71 13.65
N GLN A 132 -20.65 -16.98 14.86
CA GLN A 132 -21.47 -16.80 16.06
C GLN A 132 -21.78 -15.32 16.24
N MET A 133 -23.06 -15.00 16.46
CA MET A 133 -23.52 -13.61 16.59
C MET A 133 -24.02 -13.35 18.01
N ALA A 134 -23.64 -12.21 18.57
CA ALA A 134 -24.22 -11.69 19.79
C ALA A 134 -24.55 -10.20 19.62
N LEU A 135 -25.69 -9.79 20.14
CA LEU A 135 -26.11 -8.40 20.19
C LEU A 135 -26.03 -7.89 21.63
N GLY A 136 -25.54 -6.68 21.79
CA GLY A 136 -25.48 -5.98 23.07
C GLY A 136 -25.70 -4.49 22.90
N GLY A 137 -25.90 -3.80 24.02
CA GLY A 137 -26.16 -2.36 24.07
C GLY A 137 -27.62 -2.01 24.34
N GLY A 138 -27.86 -0.71 24.53
CA GLY A 138 -29.17 -0.12 24.82
C GLY A 138 -29.08 1.41 24.73
N GLY A 139 -30.14 2.06 24.24
CA GLY A 139 -30.14 3.49 23.95
C GLY A 139 -29.84 3.80 22.48
N ASP A 140 -28.85 4.67 22.23
CA ASP A 140 -28.50 5.16 20.89
C ASP A 140 -27.30 4.44 20.24
N GLN A 141 -26.70 3.47 20.94
CA GLN A 141 -25.61 2.64 20.44
C GLN A 141 -25.92 1.15 20.56
N TYR A 142 -25.67 0.44 19.47
CA TYR A 142 -25.88 -1.00 19.34
C TYR A 142 -24.55 -1.67 19.03
N THR A 143 -24.28 -2.80 19.68
CA THR A 143 -23.07 -3.59 19.44
C THR A 143 -23.45 -4.94 18.86
N LEU A 144 -22.88 -5.27 17.70
CA LEU A 144 -22.94 -6.59 17.08
C LEU A 144 -21.55 -7.24 17.17
N LEU A 145 -21.48 -8.40 17.82
CA LEU A 145 -20.28 -9.22 17.89
C LEU A 145 -20.41 -10.37 16.91
N LEU A 146 -19.41 -10.55 16.06
CA LEU A 146 -19.28 -11.64 15.11
C LEU A 146 -18.02 -12.45 15.45
N ARG A 147 -18.18 -13.71 15.83
CA ARG A 147 -17.08 -14.58 16.26
C ARG A 147 -16.94 -15.80 15.36
N ASP A 148 -15.74 -16.04 14.83
CA ASP A 148 -15.36 -17.26 14.12
C ASP A 148 -14.35 -18.03 14.96
N ALA A 149 -14.80 -19.11 15.60
CA ALA A 149 -13.97 -19.95 16.45
C ALA A 149 -12.90 -20.74 15.66
N LYS A 150 -13.11 -21.01 14.37
CA LYS A 150 -12.15 -21.74 13.53
C LYS A 150 -10.98 -20.84 13.16
N GLN A 151 -11.28 -19.57 12.86
CA GLN A 151 -10.27 -18.55 12.55
C GLN A 151 -9.71 -17.85 13.80
N GLN A 152 -10.22 -18.19 15.00
CA GLN A 152 -9.90 -17.50 16.26
C GLN A 152 -10.05 -15.97 16.15
N MET A 153 -11.11 -15.53 15.48
CA MET A 153 -11.35 -14.12 15.19
C MET A 153 -12.66 -13.64 15.82
N GLU A 154 -12.64 -12.42 16.34
CA GLU A 154 -13.81 -11.70 16.83
C GLU A 154 -13.83 -10.29 16.24
N ILE A 155 -14.96 -9.93 15.62
CA ILE A 155 -15.22 -8.61 15.06
C ILE A 155 -16.33 -7.96 15.88
N LYS A 156 -16.03 -6.80 16.46
CA LYS A 156 -16.99 -5.96 17.18
C LYS A 156 -17.42 -4.80 16.28
N VAL A 157 -18.70 -4.80 15.92
CA VAL A 157 -19.33 -3.74 15.12
C VAL A 157 -20.16 -2.88 16.07
N ILE A 158 -19.88 -1.57 16.11
CA ILE A 158 -20.68 -0.61 16.88
C ILE A 158 -21.47 0.22 15.87
N LEU A 159 -22.79 0.24 16.03
CA LEU A 159 -23.74 0.90 15.15
C LEU A 159 -24.51 1.95 15.93
N ASP A 160 -24.74 3.10 15.31
CA ASP A 160 -25.80 4.01 15.73
C ASP A 160 -27.16 3.53 15.20
N ARG A 161 -28.23 4.24 15.58
CA ARG A 161 -29.60 3.91 15.14
C ARG A 161 -29.76 3.95 13.61
N ALA A 162 -29.12 4.90 12.93
CA ALA A 162 -29.28 5.07 11.48
C ALA A 162 -28.63 3.89 10.71
N ASN A 163 -27.42 3.52 11.11
CA ASN A 163 -26.69 2.39 10.53
C ASN A 163 -27.33 1.04 10.88
N LEU A 164 -27.93 0.90 12.07
CA LEU A 164 -28.72 -0.28 12.39
C LEU A 164 -29.96 -0.42 11.48
N GLN A 165 -30.70 0.66 11.26
CA GLN A 165 -31.85 0.66 10.36
C GLN A 165 -31.45 0.33 8.92
N LEU A 166 -30.31 0.86 8.47
CA LEU A 166 -29.75 0.52 7.16
C LEU A 166 -29.41 -0.97 7.06
N LEU A 167 -28.74 -1.54 8.07
CA LEU A 167 -28.42 -2.97 8.12
C LEU A 167 -29.67 -3.85 8.05
N GLN A 168 -30.69 -3.54 8.86
CA GLN A 168 -31.96 -4.28 8.86
C GLN A 168 -32.65 -4.23 7.49
N THR A 169 -32.66 -3.06 6.85
CA THR A 169 -33.25 -2.89 5.53
C THR A 169 -32.53 -3.74 4.49
N LYS A 170 -31.20 -3.79 4.53
CA LYS A 170 -30.39 -4.59 3.60
C LYS A 170 -30.62 -6.10 3.79
N LEU A 171 -30.76 -6.56 5.03
CA LEU A 171 -31.03 -7.98 5.34
C LEU A 171 -32.46 -8.41 5.02
N ALA A 172 -33.44 -7.51 5.10
CA ALA A 172 -34.83 -7.83 4.75
C ALA A 172 -35.07 -7.92 3.22
N GLN A 173 -34.13 -7.43 2.41
CA GLN A 173 -34.17 -7.43 0.95
C GLN A 173 -33.41 -8.61 0.31
N SER A 174 -32.72 -9.42 1.12
CA SER A 174 -31.97 -10.62 0.71
C SER A 174 -32.75 -11.89 1.01
#